data_AF-A0A939L1A4-F1
#
_entry.id   AF-A0A939L1A4-F1
#
_cell.length_a   1.000
_cell.length_b   1.000
_cell.length_c   1.000
_cell.angle_alpha   90.00
_cell.angle_beta   90.00
_cell.angle_gamma   90.00
#
_symmetry.space_group_name_H-M   'P 1'
#
loop_
_entity.id
_entity.type
_entity.pdbx_description
1 polymer ?
#
loop_
_entity_poly.entity_id
_entity_poly.type
_entity_poly.pdbx_seq_one_letter_code
_entity_poly.pdbx_strand_id
1 'polypeptide(L)'
;MSTRQHVEILPPHPLRAGYDRSLERGSIADDFQRRLEPANFNPGYLGALTERVEHALRQDPADETMRWRLAFLLLQNNATAAAVERAGDLLVDATLPQARRLAQLVAGIRARADRPRTGRYVRRVNWSINNRCPMSCQGCYNPFAAEQIDFPQAERIIAKLAAHGTTDLVLAGGDPLLWPPIFDVVDRAIAAGLKVGLDTTGYTLTAEKLSRLRGLSSLRLPLDAVTADVQRAFRRSPDGSLHQALLESLALCDAEGFDRVRVHTVASAANLHQLPELAAEVLSHPSVAQWVIFQWWGRRASPATVRRLGVAVEDVRAVVDGIRRDHPGREIHLAESSERELLNWMIQSSGQVVTFGSGAEEEFILGNLLTDEVEEILTHPILDFEAMSRGIPVTPGTVFEPPAAARG
;
A
#
# COMPACT_ATOMS: atom_id res chain seq x y z
N MET A 1 34.13 -4.82 4.56
CA MET A 1 33.38 -5.75 5.44
C MET A 1 32.44 -4.95 6.33
N SER A 2 31.14 -5.03 6.02
CA SER A 2 29.94 -4.84 6.87
C SER A 2 29.89 -3.72 7.93
N THR A 3 29.68 -2.47 7.51
CA THR A 3 29.05 -1.43 8.36
C THR A 3 27.51 -1.50 8.37
N ARG A 4 26.91 -2.35 7.53
CA ARG A 4 25.44 -2.45 7.31
C ARG A 4 24.66 -3.19 8.41
N GLN A 5 25.34 -3.73 9.42
CA GLN A 5 24.69 -4.45 10.52
C GLN A 5 24.22 -3.52 11.66
N HIS A 6 24.85 -2.35 11.81
CA HIS A 6 24.44 -1.33 12.78
C HIS A 6 23.60 -0.26 12.10
N VAL A 7 22.32 -0.57 11.93
CA VAL A 7 21.38 0.35 11.30
C VAL A 7 20.70 1.17 12.36
N GLU A 8 20.86 2.49 12.28
CA GLU A 8 20.03 3.42 13.06
C GLU A 8 18.58 3.22 12.63
N ILE A 9 17.78 2.64 13.54
CA ILE A 9 16.36 2.51 13.31
C ILE A 9 15.73 3.85 13.62
N LEU A 10 15.14 4.46 12.59
CA LEU A 10 14.39 5.67 12.80
C LEU A 10 13.18 5.33 13.69
N PRO A 11 12.88 6.16 14.70
CA PRO A 11 11.70 5.96 15.52
C PRO A 11 10.46 5.86 14.61
N PRO A 12 9.45 5.05 14.96
CA PRO A 12 8.19 5.01 14.22
C PRO A 12 7.70 6.45 14.10
N HIS A 13 7.68 6.94 12.86
CA HIS A 13 7.76 8.35 12.49
C HIS A 13 7.16 9.32 13.51
N PRO A 14 7.97 10.01 14.34
CA PRO A 14 7.50 11.16 15.08
C PRO A 14 7.28 12.33 14.12
N LEU A 15 6.34 13.20 14.51
CA LEU A 15 5.91 14.53 14.00
C LEU A 15 6.85 15.38 13.11
N ARG A 16 8.13 15.05 12.93
CA ARG A 16 9.17 15.91 12.34
C ARG A 16 9.67 15.47 10.95
N ALA A 17 9.21 14.33 10.42
CA ALA A 17 9.66 13.83 9.10
C ALA A 17 8.84 14.40 7.92
N GLY A 18 8.21 15.58 8.04
CA GLY A 18 7.24 16.08 7.04
C GLY A 18 5.99 15.21 6.86
N TYR A 19 5.88 14.12 7.63
CA TYR A 19 4.63 13.58 8.14
C TYR A 19 4.10 14.61 9.11
N ASP A 20 3.18 15.39 8.62
CA ASP A 20 2.47 16.28 9.50
C ASP A 20 1.45 15.44 10.29
N ARG A 21 1.66 15.18 11.59
CA ARG A 21 0.48 14.91 12.45
C ARG A 21 -0.26 16.21 12.79
N SER A 22 0.18 17.37 12.29
CA SER A 22 -0.65 18.56 12.09
C SER A 22 -1.36 18.53 10.72
N LEU A 23 -1.77 17.32 10.28
CA LEU A 23 -3.14 17.20 9.82
C LEU A 23 -3.99 18.11 10.71
N GLU A 24 -4.62 19.14 10.14
CA GLU A 24 -5.31 20.17 10.91
C GLU A 24 -6.04 19.49 12.06
N ARG A 25 -5.83 19.91 13.31
CA ARG A 25 -6.46 19.25 14.46
C ARG A 25 -7.96 19.17 14.18
N GLY A 26 -8.49 17.95 14.03
CA GLY A 26 -9.88 17.71 13.62
C GLY A 26 -10.12 17.51 12.11
N SER A 27 -9.08 17.28 11.32
CA SER A 27 -9.18 16.76 9.95
C SER A 27 -9.37 15.25 9.95
N ILE A 28 -9.98 14.71 8.89
CA ILE A 28 -10.29 13.28 8.80
C ILE A 28 -9.04 12.43 8.89
N ALA A 29 -7.96 12.81 8.21
CA ALA A 29 -6.72 12.06 8.31
C ALA A 29 -6.12 12.13 9.72
N ASP A 30 -6.29 13.23 10.49
CA ASP A 30 -5.81 13.32 11.89
C ASP A 30 -6.61 12.38 12.80
N ASP A 31 -7.94 12.41 12.67
CA ASP A 31 -8.84 11.53 13.41
C ASP A 31 -8.67 10.05 13.03
N PHE A 32 -8.37 9.77 11.76
CA PHE A 32 -8.10 8.43 11.27
C PHE A 32 -6.71 7.92 11.70
N GLN A 33 -5.70 8.78 11.66
CA GLN A 33 -4.34 8.42 12.06
C GLN A 33 -4.24 8.18 13.57
N ARG A 34 -4.97 8.94 14.39
CA ARG A 34 -5.16 8.65 15.82
C ARG A 34 -5.73 7.25 16.09
N ARG A 35 -6.46 6.68 15.12
CA ARG A 35 -7.13 5.38 15.21
C ARG A 35 -6.26 4.19 14.82
N LEU A 36 -5.08 4.42 14.24
CA LEU A 36 -4.04 3.40 14.04
C LEU A 36 -3.33 3.04 15.36
N GLU A 37 -3.62 3.77 16.43
CA GLU A 37 -3.29 3.43 17.81
C GLU A 37 -4.49 2.64 18.39
N PRO A 38 -4.36 1.34 18.70
CA PRO A 38 -5.52 0.51 19.05
C PRO A 38 -6.19 0.88 20.38
N ALA A 39 -5.48 1.60 21.26
CA ALA A 39 -6.07 2.24 22.43
C ALA A 39 -7.18 3.28 22.08
N ASN A 40 -7.23 3.74 20.83
CA ASN A 40 -8.18 4.74 20.32
C ASN A 40 -9.17 4.18 19.29
N PHE A 41 -9.08 2.90 18.89
CA PHE A 41 -10.11 2.29 18.04
C PHE A 41 -11.37 2.01 18.88
N ASN A 42 -12.21 3.04 18.99
CA ASN A 42 -13.50 2.96 19.66
C ASN A 42 -14.61 3.18 18.62
N PRO A 43 -15.42 2.16 18.28
CA PRO A 43 -16.62 2.33 17.44
C PRO A 43 -17.55 3.44 17.95
N GLY A 44 -17.61 3.66 19.26
CA GLY A 44 -18.33 4.76 19.89
C GLY A 44 -17.76 6.15 19.58
N TYR A 45 -16.47 6.28 19.25
CA TYR A 45 -15.90 7.55 18.78
C TYR A 45 -16.34 7.89 17.36
N LEU A 46 -16.38 6.92 16.44
CA LEU A 46 -16.94 7.18 15.11
C LEU A 46 -18.43 7.49 15.19
N GLY A 47 -19.17 6.83 16.07
CA GLY A 47 -20.54 7.22 16.40
C GLY A 47 -20.61 8.68 16.85
N ALA A 48 -19.85 9.07 17.86
CA ALA A 48 -19.81 10.44 18.37
C ALA A 48 -19.31 11.47 17.34
N LEU A 49 -18.35 11.12 16.49
CA LEU A 49 -17.89 11.97 15.40
C LEU A 49 -18.98 12.12 14.33
N THR A 50 -19.66 11.03 13.97
CA THR A 50 -20.80 11.05 13.06
C THR A 50 -21.89 11.98 13.62
N GLU A 51 -22.24 11.83 14.90
CA GLU A 51 -23.21 12.71 15.57
C GLU A 51 -22.79 14.18 15.58
N ARG A 52 -21.51 14.47 15.82
CA ARG A 52 -20.96 15.84 15.77
C ARG A 52 -21.05 16.44 14.38
N VAL A 53 -20.66 15.69 13.34
CA VAL A 53 -20.74 16.15 11.94
C VAL A 53 -22.20 16.32 11.53
N GLU A 54 -23.09 15.40 11.93
CA GLU A 54 -24.52 15.57 11.70
C GLU A 54 -25.09 16.81 12.39
N HIS A 55 -24.66 17.09 13.63
CA HIS A 55 -25.07 18.31 14.32
C HIS A 55 -24.61 19.57 13.59
N ALA A 56 -23.35 19.59 13.12
CA ALA A 56 -22.82 20.70 12.33
C ALA A 56 -23.62 20.90 11.03
N LEU A 57 -23.94 19.82 10.31
CA LEU A 57 -24.76 19.88 9.09
C LEU A 57 -26.20 20.34 9.33
N ARG A 58 -26.76 20.12 10.53
CA ARG A 58 -28.06 20.70 10.87
C ARG A 58 -28.01 22.23 10.98
N GLN A 59 -26.85 22.79 11.32
CA GLN A 59 -26.66 24.25 11.39
C GLN A 59 -26.34 24.84 10.02
N ASP A 60 -25.57 24.13 9.20
CA ASP A 60 -25.25 24.52 7.82
C ASP A 60 -25.33 23.32 6.86
N PRO A 61 -26.51 23.04 6.28
CA PRO A 61 -26.68 21.94 5.34
C PRO A 61 -25.90 22.11 4.04
N ALA A 62 -25.48 23.34 3.70
CA ALA A 62 -24.77 23.64 2.45
C ALA A 62 -23.25 23.43 2.58
N ASP A 63 -22.72 23.21 3.79
CA ASP A 63 -21.30 22.94 4.01
C ASP A 63 -20.88 21.64 3.31
N GLU A 64 -20.28 21.78 2.13
CA GLU A 64 -19.84 20.68 1.30
C GLU A 64 -18.74 19.84 1.98
N THR A 65 -17.89 20.47 2.80
CA THR A 65 -16.84 19.76 3.54
C THR A 65 -17.47 18.85 4.57
N MET A 66 -18.48 19.31 5.30
CA MET A 66 -19.19 18.49 6.29
C MET A 66 -20.04 17.41 5.63
N ARG A 67 -20.66 17.69 4.47
CA ARG A 67 -21.41 16.69 3.69
C ARG A 67 -20.50 15.54 3.26
N TRP A 68 -19.33 15.86 2.72
CA TRP A 68 -18.30 14.87 2.38
C TRP A 68 -17.84 14.09 3.62
N ARG A 69 -17.56 14.76 4.74
CA ARG A 69 -17.14 14.10 5.99
C ARG A 69 -18.18 13.09 6.47
N LEU A 70 -19.45 13.47 6.47
CA LEU A 70 -20.53 12.57 6.88
C LEU A 70 -20.66 11.39 5.91
N ALA A 71 -20.60 11.62 4.61
CA ALA A 71 -20.64 10.56 3.60
C ALA A 71 -19.50 9.54 3.81
N PHE A 72 -18.27 10.01 4.06
CA PHE A 72 -17.15 9.14 4.37
C PHE A 72 -17.38 8.32 5.65
N LEU A 73 -17.86 8.94 6.72
CA LEU A 73 -18.12 8.27 8.00
C LEU A 73 -19.22 7.20 7.89
N LEU A 74 -20.27 7.46 7.11
CA LEU A 74 -21.33 6.50 6.82
C LEU A 74 -20.78 5.25 6.13
N LEU A 75 -19.86 5.43 5.18
CA LEU A 75 -19.21 4.33 4.46
C LEU A 75 -18.16 3.59 5.31
N GLN A 76 -17.60 4.22 6.33
CA GLN A 76 -16.59 3.62 7.22
C GLN A 76 -17.20 2.87 8.41
N ASN A 77 -18.25 3.41 9.04
CA ASN A 77 -18.74 2.90 10.34
C ASN A 77 -19.97 2.00 10.22
N ASN A 78 -20.77 2.20 9.18
CA ASN A 78 -22.09 1.58 9.10
C ASN A 78 -22.53 1.46 7.64
N ALA A 79 -21.72 0.79 6.82
CA ALA A 79 -21.89 0.71 5.37
C ALA A 79 -23.05 -0.21 4.95
N THR A 80 -24.23 0.03 5.51
CA THR A 80 -25.51 -0.57 5.10
C THR A 80 -25.97 0.03 3.78
N ALA A 81 -26.92 -0.63 3.10
CA ALA A 81 -27.53 -0.07 1.89
C ALA A 81 -28.08 1.34 2.13
N ALA A 82 -28.76 1.58 3.26
CA ALA A 82 -29.29 2.90 3.61
C ALA A 82 -28.18 3.95 3.82
N ALA A 83 -27.05 3.57 4.40
CA ALA A 83 -25.92 4.48 4.57
C ALA A 83 -25.22 4.82 3.25
N VAL A 84 -25.11 3.85 2.33
CA VAL A 84 -24.62 4.08 0.96
C VAL A 84 -25.55 5.04 0.22
N GLU A 85 -26.87 4.86 0.33
CA GLU A 85 -27.83 5.77 -0.29
C GLU A 85 -27.69 7.19 0.24
N ARG A 86 -27.69 7.34 1.57
CA ARG A 86 -27.51 8.63 2.22
C ARG A 86 -26.17 9.29 1.88
N ALA A 87 -25.09 8.53 1.80
CA ALA A 87 -23.79 9.04 1.38
C ALA A 87 -23.85 9.59 -0.05
N GLY A 88 -24.59 8.94 -0.95
CA GLY A 88 -24.81 9.43 -2.30
C GLY A 88 -25.62 10.72 -2.36
N ASP A 89 -26.67 10.84 -1.54
CA ASP A 89 -27.51 12.04 -1.47
C ASP A 89 -26.71 13.25 -0.98
N LEU A 90 -25.82 13.05 -0.02
CA LEU A 90 -24.91 14.10 0.50
C LEU A 90 -23.92 14.61 -0.56
N LEU A 91 -23.69 13.86 -1.64
CA LEU A 91 -22.64 14.12 -2.63
C LEU A 91 -23.18 14.45 -4.04
N VAL A 92 -24.49 14.58 -4.21
CA VAL A 92 -25.14 14.73 -5.53
C VAL A 92 -24.68 15.95 -6.33
N ASP A 93 -24.31 17.03 -5.65
CA ASP A 93 -23.90 18.33 -6.18
C ASP A 93 -22.43 18.66 -5.84
N ALA A 94 -21.63 17.64 -5.52
CA ALA A 94 -20.24 17.80 -5.10
C ALA A 94 -19.39 18.55 -6.16
N THR A 95 -18.69 19.59 -5.71
CA THR A 95 -17.74 20.39 -6.49
C THR A 95 -16.29 20.12 -6.06
N LEU A 96 -16.07 19.87 -4.77
CA LEU A 96 -14.77 19.56 -4.19
C LEU A 96 -14.21 18.27 -4.81
N PRO A 97 -12.92 18.25 -5.21
CA PRO A 97 -12.32 17.06 -5.85
C PRO A 97 -12.49 15.77 -5.05
N GLN A 98 -12.28 15.81 -3.73
CA GLN A 98 -12.46 14.67 -2.83
C GLN A 98 -13.92 14.23 -2.72
N ALA A 99 -14.87 15.17 -2.73
CA ALA A 99 -16.30 14.85 -2.69
C ALA A 99 -16.76 14.18 -3.99
N ARG A 100 -16.32 14.69 -5.14
CA ARG A 100 -16.60 14.07 -6.46
C ARG A 100 -16.02 12.66 -6.57
N ARG A 101 -14.82 12.44 -6.06
CA ARG A 101 -14.18 11.12 -6.01
C ARG A 101 -14.96 10.14 -5.14
N LEU A 102 -15.34 10.55 -3.92
CA LEU A 102 -16.17 9.72 -3.05
C LEU A 102 -17.55 9.43 -3.68
N ALA A 103 -18.12 10.38 -4.42
CA ALA A 103 -19.39 10.19 -5.13
C ALA A 103 -19.27 9.09 -6.21
N GLN A 104 -18.15 9.07 -6.95
CA GLN A 104 -17.85 8.00 -7.91
C GLN A 104 -17.74 6.63 -7.24
N LEU A 105 -17.11 6.58 -6.05
CA LEU A 105 -17.02 5.36 -5.27
C LEU A 105 -18.41 4.88 -4.81
N VAL A 106 -19.26 5.78 -4.31
CA VAL A 106 -20.66 5.45 -3.94
C VAL A 106 -21.44 4.92 -5.15
N ALA A 107 -21.30 5.57 -6.32
CA ALA A 107 -21.93 5.11 -7.55
C ALA A 107 -21.46 3.70 -7.94
N GLY A 108 -20.16 3.41 -7.80
CA GLY A 108 -19.59 2.09 -8.01
C GLY A 108 -20.16 1.04 -7.05
N ILE A 109 -20.31 1.37 -5.76
CA ILE A 109 -20.94 0.49 -4.75
C ILE A 109 -22.40 0.19 -5.13
N ARG A 110 -23.18 1.22 -5.49
CA ARG A 110 -24.58 1.07 -5.92
C ARG A 110 -24.70 0.16 -7.15
N ALA A 111 -23.86 0.39 -8.15
CA ALA A 111 -23.86 -0.38 -9.40
C ALA A 111 -23.52 -1.87 -9.22
N ARG A 112 -22.92 -2.25 -8.09
CA ARG A 112 -22.56 -3.64 -7.76
C ARG A 112 -23.38 -4.23 -6.60
N ALA A 113 -24.37 -3.51 -6.07
CA ALA A 113 -25.15 -3.95 -4.91
C ALA A 113 -25.90 -5.28 -5.16
N ASP A 114 -26.47 -5.43 -6.36
CA ASP A 114 -27.25 -6.60 -6.75
C ASP A 114 -26.41 -7.73 -7.36
N ARG A 115 -25.09 -7.56 -7.47
CA ARG A 115 -24.22 -8.58 -8.08
C ARG A 115 -24.11 -9.81 -7.15
N PRO A 116 -24.11 -11.03 -7.71
CA PRO A 116 -23.97 -12.25 -6.93
C PRO A 116 -22.73 -12.20 -6.03
N ARG A 117 -22.89 -12.59 -4.75
CA ARG A 117 -21.81 -12.57 -3.75
C ARG A 117 -20.97 -13.86 -3.75
N THR A 118 -21.21 -14.78 -4.68
CA THR A 118 -20.52 -16.07 -4.76
C THR A 118 -19.07 -15.91 -5.22
N GLY A 119 -18.14 -16.64 -4.61
CA GLY A 119 -16.73 -16.64 -5.02
C GLY A 119 -15.95 -15.37 -4.64
N ARG A 120 -16.35 -14.68 -3.56
CA ARG A 120 -15.58 -13.56 -2.99
C ARG A 120 -14.35 -14.09 -2.27
N TYR A 121 -13.19 -13.90 -2.87
CA TYR A 121 -11.90 -14.07 -2.23
C TYR A 121 -11.01 -12.88 -2.61
N VAL A 122 -10.02 -12.61 -1.78
CA VAL A 122 -9.01 -11.61 -2.11
C VAL A 122 -7.79 -12.34 -2.61
N ARG A 123 -7.55 -12.26 -3.93
CA ARG A 123 -6.42 -12.94 -4.56
C ARG A 123 -5.07 -12.49 -3.98
N ARG A 124 -4.91 -11.18 -3.77
CA ARG A 124 -3.63 -10.56 -3.38
C ARG A 124 -3.78 -9.67 -2.16
N VAL A 125 -2.86 -9.84 -1.22
CA VAL A 125 -2.73 -8.99 -0.03
C VAL A 125 -1.33 -8.42 0.09
N ASN A 126 -1.24 -7.18 0.57
CA ASN A 126 0.02 -6.59 1.00
C ASN A 126 0.01 -6.45 2.51
N TRP A 127 1.07 -6.86 3.17
CA TRP A 127 1.12 -6.89 4.62
C TRP A 127 2.32 -6.11 5.12
N SER A 128 2.05 -4.94 5.70
CA SER A 128 3.01 -4.16 6.46
C SER A 128 3.32 -4.84 7.80
N ILE A 129 4.13 -5.89 7.77
CA ILE A 129 4.31 -6.81 8.90
C ILE A 129 5.22 -6.25 10.00
N ASN A 130 6.09 -5.30 9.66
CA ASN A 130 7.02 -4.67 10.61
C ASN A 130 6.85 -3.14 10.62
N ASN A 131 7.02 -2.52 11.79
CA ASN A 131 7.00 -1.05 11.93
C ASN A 131 8.39 -0.39 11.93
N ARG A 132 9.47 -1.16 12.03
CA ARG A 132 10.83 -0.61 12.07
C ARG A 132 11.34 -0.37 10.66
N CYS A 133 11.89 0.80 10.39
CA CYS A 133 12.44 1.17 9.08
C CYS A 133 13.74 1.99 9.26
N PRO A 134 14.76 1.82 8.40
CA PRO A 134 15.93 2.70 8.39
C PRO A 134 15.71 4.03 7.67
N MET A 135 14.54 4.23 7.07
CA MET A 135 14.24 5.34 6.16
C MET A 135 12.92 6.01 6.52
N SER A 136 12.75 7.25 6.05
CA SER A 136 11.55 8.07 6.29
C SER A 136 10.99 8.66 4.99
N CYS A 137 10.81 7.81 3.98
CA CYS A 137 10.57 8.19 2.59
C CYS A 137 9.41 9.19 2.38
N GLN A 138 9.58 10.08 1.41
CA GLN A 138 8.58 11.09 1.01
C GLN A 138 7.38 10.52 0.22
N GLY A 139 7.39 9.22 -0.08
CA GLY A 139 6.27 8.48 -0.67
C GLY A 139 5.84 7.28 0.18
N CYS A 140 6.15 7.28 1.48
CA CYS A 140 5.82 6.15 2.35
C CYS A 140 4.29 6.01 2.51
N TYR A 141 3.76 4.85 2.15
CA TYR A 141 2.36 4.52 2.33
C TYR A 141 2.10 3.70 3.60
N ASN A 142 3.12 3.36 4.38
CA ASN A 142 2.90 2.59 5.61
C ASN A 142 2.42 3.54 6.73
N PRO A 143 1.26 3.26 7.34
CA PRO A 143 0.79 4.02 8.50
C PRO A 143 1.64 3.86 9.77
N PHE A 144 2.42 2.77 9.89
CA PHE A 144 3.17 2.38 11.10
C PHE A 144 2.26 2.30 12.33
N ALA A 145 1.54 1.18 12.47
CA ALA A 145 0.69 0.97 13.64
C ALA A 145 1.52 0.99 14.94
N ALA A 146 0.89 1.30 16.07
CA ALA A 146 1.60 1.28 17.35
C ALA A 146 2.02 -0.14 17.75
N GLU A 147 1.20 -1.12 17.38
CA GLU A 147 1.38 -2.53 17.73
C GLU A 147 2.18 -3.28 16.66
N GLN A 148 3.00 -4.21 17.14
CA GLN A 148 3.81 -5.10 16.33
C GLN A 148 3.30 -6.52 16.54
N ILE A 149 3.00 -7.20 15.45
CA ILE A 149 2.59 -8.59 15.49
C ILE A 149 3.73 -9.49 15.95
N ASP A 150 3.39 -10.51 16.75
CA ASP A 150 4.29 -11.62 17.07
C ASP A 150 4.23 -12.74 16.02
N PHE A 151 5.14 -13.70 16.12
CA PHE A 151 5.21 -14.79 15.16
C PHE A 151 3.95 -15.70 15.19
N PRO A 152 3.45 -16.18 16.35
CA PRO A 152 2.22 -16.97 16.40
C PRO A 152 0.99 -16.27 15.82
N GLN A 153 0.83 -14.97 16.07
CA GLN A 153 -0.21 -14.15 15.46
C GLN A 153 -0.06 -14.10 13.94
N ALA A 154 1.17 -13.96 13.44
CA ALA A 154 1.43 -13.95 12.01
C ALA A 154 1.06 -15.28 11.34
N GLU A 155 1.39 -16.41 11.98
CA GLU A 155 0.99 -17.73 11.50
C GLU A 155 -0.53 -17.89 11.41
N ARG A 156 -1.28 -17.38 12.40
CA ARG A 156 -2.75 -17.42 12.38
C ARG A 156 -3.33 -16.64 11.20
N ILE A 157 -2.78 -15.46 10.92
CA ILE A 157 -3.21 -14.64 9.78
C ILE A 157 -2.90 -15.35 8.45
N ILE A 158 -1.71 -15.95 8.30
CA ILE A 158 -1.35 -16.73 7.10
C ILE A 158 -2.36 -17.86 6.89
N ALA A 159 -2.67 -18.62 7.94
CA ALA A 159 -3.61 -19.74 7.86
C ALA A 159 -5.01 -19.27 7.43
N LYS A 160 -5.51 -18.16 8.01
CA LYS A 160 -6.76 -17.52 7.59
C LYS A 160 -6.70 -17.16 6.10
N LEU A 161 -5.72 -16.37 5.68
CA LEU A 161 -5.60 -15.91 4.29
C LEU A 161 -5.62 -17.06 3.28
N ALA A 162 -4.85 -18.12 3.54
CA ALA A 162 -4.79 -19.30 2.68
C ALA A 162 -6.14 -20.04 2.63
N ALA A 163 -6.82 -20.21 3.77
CA ALA A 163 -8.12 -20.87 3.85
C ALA A 163 -9.22 -20.14 3.07
N HIS A 164 -9.13 -18.80 2.94
CA HIS A 164 -10.11 -17.98 2.22
C HIS A 164 -9.66 -17.57 0.80
N GLY A 165 -8.81 -18.37 0.16
CA GLY A 165 -8.51 -18.25 -1.28
C GLY A 165 -7.48 -17.18 -1.65
N THR A 166 -6.73 -16.63 -0.70
CA THR A 166 -5.58 -15.78 -1.01
C THR A 166 -4.50 -16.61 -1.69
N THR A 167 -3.93 -16.11 -2.79
CA THR A 167 -2.86 -16.81 -3.52
C THR A 167 -1.55 -16.03 -3.54
N ASP A 168 -1.62 -14.70 -3.44
CA ASP A 168 -0.47 -13.80 -3.52
C ASP A 168 -0.35 -13.02 -2.20
N LEU A 169 0.73 -13.25 -1.46
CA LEU A 169 1.05 -12.50 -0.24
C LEU A 169 2.32 -11.66 -0.49
N VAL A 170 2.22 -10.36 -0.29
CA VAL A 170 3.38 -9.47 -0.29
C VAL A 170 3.68 -9.06 1.14
N LEU A 171 4.84 -9.47 1.65
CA LEU A 171 5.35 -9.03 2.94
C LEU A 171 6.11 -7.71 2.75
N ALA A 172 5.74 -6.69 3.52
CA ALA A 172 6.24 -5.32 3.42
C ALA A 172 6.31 -4.69 4.83
N GLY A 173 6.25 -3.36 4.93
CA GLY A 173 6.13 -2.64 6.19
C GLY A 173 7.04 -1.43 6.24
N GLY A 174 7.66 -1.18 7.40
CA GLY A 174 8.93 -0.47 7.43
C GLY A 174 9.93 -1.25 6.57
N ASP A 175 10.79 -2.04 7.20
CA ASP A 175 11.58 -3.04 6.47
C ASP A 175 11.40 -4.41 7.12
N PRO A 176 10.80 -5.40 6.42
CA PRO A 176 10.62 -6.74 6.98
C PRO A 176 11.95 -7.42 7.33
N LEU A 177 13.08 -7.08 6.71
CA LEU A 177 14.41 -7.64 7.03
C LEU A 177 14.97 -7.19 8.39
N LEU A 178 14.29 -6.28 9.08
CA LEU A 178 14.60 -5.86 10.45
C LEU A 178 13.79 -6.60 11.51
N TRP A 179 12.90 -7.51 11.11
CA TRP A 179 12.10 -8.33 12.01
C TRP A 179 12.55 -9.80 11.88
N PRO A 180 13.37 -10.32 12.82
CA PRO A 180 13.98 -11.65 12.68
C PRO A 180 13.02 -12.80 12.32
N PRO A 181 11.77 -12.86 12.83
CA PRO A 181 10.81 -13.90 12.46
C PRO A 181 10.39 -13.90 10.98
N ILE A 182 10.76 -12.89 10.19
CA ILE A 182 10.36 -12.78 8.78
C ILE A 182 10.67 -14.02 7.95
N PHE A 183 11.81 -14.67 8.20
CA PHE A 183 12.22 -15.85 7.44
C PHE A 183 11.28 -17.03 7.71
N ASP A 184 10.93 -17.25 8.97
CA ASP A 184 10.00 -18.32 9.37
C ASP A 184 8.58 -18.02 8.86
N VAL A 185 8.18 -16.74 8.82
CA VAL A 185 6.90 -16.30 8.21
C VAL A 185 6.87 -16.59 6.72
N VAL A 186 7.95 -16.32 5.99
CA VAL A 186 8.08 -16.66 4.56
C VAL A 186 7.93 -18.16 4.35
N ASP A 187 8.66 -18.96 5.12
CA ASP A 187 8.62 -20.43 5.03
C ASP A 187 7.20 -20.95 5.31
N ARG A 188 6.52 -20.40 6.32
CA ARG A 188 5.15 -20.80 6.68
C ARG A 188 4.13 -20.41 5.63
N ALA A 189 4.23 -19.21 5.06
CA ALA A 189 3.33 -18.74 4.01
C ALA A 189 3.48 -19.57 2.73
N ILE A 190 4.71 -19.92 2.33
CA ILE A 190 4.96 -20.81 1.20
C ILE A 190 4.39 -22.20 1.47
N ALA A 191 4.61 -22.75 2.66
CA ALA A 191 4.07 -24.05 3.06
C ALA A 191 2.53 -24.08 3.07
N ALA A 192 1.88 -22.93 3.30
CA ALA A 192 0.43 -22.76 3.19
C ALA A 192 -0.08 -22.60 1.75
N GLY A 193 0.80 -22.66 0.73
CA GLY A 193 0.44 -22.58 -0.69
C GLY A 193 0.43 -21.16 -1.26
N LEU A 194 0.92 -20.16 -0.52
CA LEU A 194 0.96 -18.77 -0.98
C LEU A 194 2.20 -18.49 -1.85
N LYS A 195 2.02 -17.68 -2.90
CA LYS A 195 3.14 -17.05 -3.62
C LYS A 195 3.57 -15.82 -2.83
N VAL A 196 4.79 -15.87 -2.28
CA VAL A 196 5.29 -14.84 -1.36
C VAL A 196 6.24 -13.88 -2.06
N GLY A 197 5.87 -12.60 -2.13
CA GLY A 197 6.77 -11.50 -2.47
C GLY A 197 7.26 -10.78 -1.22
N LEU A 198 8.45 -10.16 -1.28
CA LEU A 198 9.00 -9.34 -0.20
C LEU A 198 9.37 -7.95 -0.71
N ASP A 199 8.71 -6.91 -0.20
CA ASP A 199 9.13 -5.51 -0.33
C ASP A 199 10.09 -5.17 0.83
N THR A 200 11.35 -4.93 0.53
CA THR A 200 12.37 -4.54 1.52
C THR A 200 13.06 -3.26 1.08
N THR A 201 13.71 -2.53 2.00
CA THR A 201 14.56 -1.43 1.59
C THR A 201 15.84 -1.90 0.91
N GLY A 202 16.20 -3.20 1.00
CA GLY A 202 17.46 -3.75 0.51
C GLY A 202 18.67 -3.37 1.36
N TYR A 203 18.56 -2.32 2.18
CA TYR A 203 19.68 -1.73 2.91
C TYR A 203 20.44 -2.72 3.83
N THR A 204 19.70 -3.67 4.42
CA THR A 204 20.28 -4.69 5.31
C THR A 204 20.39 -6.06 4.67
N LEU A 205 20.24 -6.16 3.35
CA LEU A 205 20.36 -7.41 2.62
C LEU A 205 21.81 -7.89 2.64
N THR A 206 21.99 -9.16 2.98
CA THR A 206 23.28 -9.86 2.97
C THR A 206 23.10 -11.17 2.24
N ALA A 207 24.20 -11.81 1.82
CA ALA A 207 24.16 -13.13 1.19
C ALA A 207 23.43 -14.17 2.07
N GLU A 208 23.64 -14.11 3.39
CA GLU A 208 22.96 -14.96 4.37
C GLU A 208 21.44 -14.72 4.40
N LYS A 209 20.99 -13.46 4.43
CA LYS A 209 19.55 -13.18 4.37
C LYS A 209 18.97 -13.59 3.01
N LEU A 210 19.69 -13.35 1.92
CA LEU A 210 19.24 -13.70 0.58
C LEU A 210 19.09 -15.21 0.40
N SER A 211 19.99 -16.01 0.99
CA SER A 211 19.90 -17.48 0.95
C SER A 211 18.66 -18.00 1.68
N ARG A 212 18.25 -17.36 2.78
CA ARG A 212 16.99 -17.66 3.49
C ARG A 212 15.73 -17.22 2.74
N LEU A 213 15.85 -16.44 1.67
CA LEU A 213 14.72 -15.88 0.90
C LEU A 213 14.55 -16.52 -0.47
N ARG A 214 15.25 -17.62 -0.78
CA ARG A 214 15.19 -18.29 -2.10
C ARG A 214 13.80 -18.78 -2.49
N GLY A 215 12.94 -19.07 -1.51
CA GLY A 215 11.56 -19.49 -1.74
C GLY A 215 10.63 -18.39 -2.24
N LEU A 216 11.04 -17.12 -2.19
CA LEU A 216 10.20 -16.00 -2.64
C LEU A 216 9.88 -16.11 -4.14
N SER A 217 8.64 -15.76 -4.49
CA SER A 217 8.22 -15.55 -5.88
C SER A 217 8.76 -14.24 -6.45
N SER A 218 9.07 -13.26 -5.59
CA SER A 218 9.73 -12.02 -6.00
C SER A 218 10.42 -11.33 -4.83
N LEU A 219 11.68 -10.92 -4.98
CA LEU A 219 12.34 -9.97 -4.08
C LEU A 219 12.25 -8.58 -4.69
N ARG A 220 11.71 -7.61 -3.97
CA ARG A 220 11.39 -6.30 -4.51
C ARG A 220 12.28 -5.25 -3.90
N LEU A 221 13.19 -4.71 -4.71
CA LEU A 221 14.24 -3.79 -4.29
C LEU A 221 13.98 -2.39 -4.82
N PRO A 222 14.18 -1.35 -4.01
CA PRO A 222 13.97 0.01 -4.44
C PRO A 222 15.17 0.56 -5.21
N LEU A 223 14.89 1.32 -6.27
CA LEU A 223 15.85 2.26 -6.86
C LEU A 223 15.03 3.39 -7.51
N ASP A 224 15.13 4.61 -6.98
CA ASP A 224 14.28 5.73 -7.40
C ASP A 224 15.00 6.74 -8.30
N ALA A 225 16.32 6.72 -8.33
CA ALA A 225 17.13 7.71 -9.03
C ALA A 225 18.51 7.14 -9.39
N VAL A 226 19.12 7.74 -10.42
CA VAL A 226 20.52 7.47 -10.83
C VAL A 226 21.54 8.22 -9.98
N THR A 227 21.09 9.23 -9.24
CA THR A 227 21.95 10.08 -8.41
C THR A 227 21.72 9.82 -6.93
N ALA A 228 22.82 9.77 -6.17
CA ALA A 228 22.79 9.57 -4.73
C ALA A 228 21.97 10.65 -3.99
N ASP A 229 22.05 11.91 -4.44
CA ASP A 229 21.33 13.02 -3.83
C ASP A 229 19.82 12.90 -3.98
N VAL A 230 19.32 12.57 -5.19
CA VAL A 230 17.87 12.41 -5.41
C VAL A 230 17.35 11.17 -4.69
N GLN A 231 18.09 10.05 -4.74
CA GLN A 231 17.76 8.82 -4.00
C GLN A 231 17.64 9.11 -2.50
N ARG A 232 18.65 9.76 -1.92
CA ARG A 232 18.70 10.09 -0.50
C ARG A 232 17.62 11.08 -0.10
N ALA A 233 17.40 12.12 -0.91
CA ALA A 233 16.39 13.13 -0.64
C ALA A 233 14.97 12.52 -0.62
N PHE A 234 14.65 11.65 -1.58
CA PHE A 234 13.36 10.96 -1.62
C PHE A 234 13.17 10.01 -0.44
N ARG A 235 14.19 9.20 -0.13
CA ARG A 235 14.16 8.20 0.96
C ARG A 235 14.34 8.81 2.37
N ARG A 236 14.75 10.07 2.45
CA ARG A 236 15.14 10.79 3.67
C ARG A 236 16.09 9.97 4.55
N SER A 237 17.09 9.36 3.91
CA SER A 237 18.10 8.60 4.64
C SER A 237 19.15 9.54 5.22
N PRO A 238 19.51 9.41 6.52
CA PRO A 238 20.65 10.15 7.07
C PRO A 238 21.97 9.68 6.44
N ASP A 239 22.04 8.41 6.02
CA ASP A 239 23.22 7.80 5.42
C ASP A 239 23.44 8.24 3.97
N GLY A 240 24.61 8.83 3.69
CA GLY A 240 25.04 9.26 2.36
C GLY A 240 25.38 8.10 1.41
N SER A 241 25.63 6.90 1.92
CA SER A 241 25.94 5.70 1.15
C SER A 241 24.71 4.92 0.70
N LEU A 242 23.49 5.39 1.00
CA LEU A 242 22.25 4.70 0.68
C LEU A 242 22.21 4.20 -0.78
N HIS A 243 22.47 5.09 -1.73
CA HIS A 243 22.34 4.75 -3.15
C HIS A 243 23.30 3.61 -3.54
N GLN A 244 24.56 3.71 -3.12
CA GLN A 244 25.55 2.66 -3.30
C GLN A 244 25.12 1.34 -2.64
N ALA A 245 24.51 1.40 -1.45
CA ALA A 245 24.02 0.20 -0.76
C ALA A 245 22.89 -0.53 -1.51
N LEU A 246 22.03 0.21 -2.23
CA LEU A 246 20.97 -0.37 -3.05
C LEU A 246 21.54 -1.01 -4.32
N LEU A 247 22.50 -0.35 -4.98
CA LEU A 247 23.21 -0.91 -6.13
C LEU A 247 23.96 -2.20 -5.74
N GLU A 248 24.62 -2.22 -4.59
CA GLU A 248 25.27 -3.42 -4.08
C GLU A 248 24.28 -4.53 -3.72
N SER A 249 23.05 -4.19 -3.34
CA SER A 249 22.00 -5.19 -3.09
C SER A 249 21.53 -5.84 -4.38
N LEU A 250 21.45 -5.09 -5.48
CA LEU A 250 21.16 -5.62 -6.83
C LEU A 250 22.33 -6.48 -7.32
N ALA A 251 23.57 -5.99 -7.21
CA ALA A 251 24.76 -6.74 -7.59
C ALA A 251 24.92 -8.04 -6.78
N LEU A 252 24.55 -8.03 -5.49
CA LEU A 252 24.48 -9.24 -4.68
C LEU A 252 23.47 -10.25 -5.25
N CYS A 253 22.29 -9.79 -5.68
CA CYS A 253 21.29 -10.67 -6.29
C CYS A 253 21.82 -11.29 -7.59
N ASP A 254 22.57 -10.53 -8.41
CA ASP A 254 23.22 -11.06 -9.61
C ASP A 254 24.27 -12.13 -9.26
N ALA A 255 25.17 -11.81 -8.34
CA ALA A 255 26.27 -12.70 -7.93
C ALA A 255 25.76 -14.02 -7.35
N GLU A 256 24.63 -13.96 -6.64
CA GLU A 256 23.97 -15.10 -6.02
C GLU A 256 22.98 -15.79 -6.98
N GLY A 257 22.76 -15.28 -8.20
CA GLY A 257 21.83 -15.85 -9.16
C GLY A 257 20.38 -15.86 -8.67
N PHE A 258 19.94 -14.80 -7.97
CA PHE A 258 18.55 -14.61 -7.59
C PHE A 258 17.80 -13.94 -8.76
N ASP A 259 17.21 -14.73 -9.64
CA ASP A 259 16.63 -14.31 -10.93
C ASP A 259 15.18 -13.78 -10.86
N ARG A 260 14.67 -13.53 -9.66
CA ARG A 260 13.30 -13.07 -9.39
C ARG A 260 13.27 -11.69 -8.74
N VAL A 261 14.23 -10.82 -9.06
CA VAL A 261 14.23 -9.44 -8.56
C VAL A 261 13.22 -8.61 -9.33
N ARG A 262 12.48 -7.79 -8.61
CA ARG A 262 11.66 -6.73 -9.17
C ARG A 262 12.15 -5.40 -8.64
N VAL A 263 12.56 -4.50 -9.53
CA VAL A 263 12.94 -3.15 -9.11
C VAL A 263 11.68 -2.30 -8.99
N HIS A 264 11.55 -1.58 -7.89
CA HIS A 264 10.46 -0.64 -7.63
C HIS A 264 10.98 0.80 -7.60
N THR A 265 10.38 1.65 -8.43
CA THR A 265 10.69 3.08 -8.51
C THR A 265 9.43 3.88 -8.23
N VAL A 266 9.49 4.90 -7.37
CA VAL A 266 8.39 5.86 -7.23
C VAL A 266 8.67 7.10 -8.07
N ALA A 267 7.98 7.25 -9.19
CA ALA A 267 8.09 8.37 -10.11
C ALA A 267 7.37 9.62 -9.57
N SER A 268 8.09 10.71 -9.41
CA SER A 268 7.65 12.00 -8.90
C SER A 268 8.24 13.12 -9.74
N ALA A 269 7.82 14.37 -9.53
CA ALA A 269 8.44 15.51 -10.17
C ALA A 269 9.97 15.61 -9.93
N ALA A 270 10.47 15.03 -8.82
CA ALA A 270 11.89 15.09 -8.47
C ALA A 270 12.79 14.15 -9.29
N ASN A 271 12.26 13.07 -9.85
CA ASN A 271 13.06 12.03 -10.54
C ASN A 271 12.51 11.62 -11.91
N LEU A 272 11.36 12.15 -12.36
CA LEU A 272 10.76 11.77 -13.63
C LEU A 272 11.73 11.89 -14.83
N HIS A 273 12.51 12.98 -14.85
CA HIS A 273 13.53 13.24 -15.88
C HIS A 273 14.71 12.25 -15.86
N GLN A 274 14.93 11.55 -14.75
CA GLN A 274 16.01 10.56 -14.60
C GLN A 274 15.58 9.15 -15.02
N LEU A 275 14.27 8.88 -15.21
CA LEU A 275 13.81 7.52 -15.49
C LEU A 275 14.42 6.90 -16.76
N PRO A 276 14.60 7.63 -17.89
CA PRO A 276 15.25 7.04 -19.07
C PRO A 276 16.69 6.57 -18.79
N GLU A 277 17.47 7.34 -18.03
CA GLU A 277 18.83 6.95 -17.63
C GLU A 277 18.80 5.81 -16.61
N LEU A 278 17.85 5.86 -15.66
CA LEU A 278 17.65 4.80 -14.67
C LEU A 278 17.29 3.46 -15.31
N ALA A 279 16.64 3.47 -16.47
CA ALA A 279 16.36 2.26 -17.24
C ALA A 279 17.64 1.50 -17.58
N ALA A 280 18.70 2.19 -17.99
CA ALA A 280 19.98 1.57 -18.33
C ALA A 280 20.61 0.89 -17.11
N GLU A 281 20.58 1.55 -15.93
CA GLU A 281 21.06 0.97 -14.67
C GLU A 281 20.25 -0.26 -14.28
N VAL A 282 18.93 -0.11 -14.13
CA VAL A 282 18.03 -1.18 -13.68
C VAL A 282 18.08 -2.40 -14.61
N LEU A 283 18.06 -2.16 -15.92
CA LEU A 283 18.00 -3.23 -16.91
C LEU A 283 19.39 -3.83 -17.20
N SER A 284 20.48 -3.32 -16.63
CA SER A 284 21.80 -3.94 -16.74
C SER A 284 21.94 -5.18 -15.85
N HIS A 285 21.14 -5.27 -14.78
CA HIS A 285 21.18 -6.36 -13.81
C HIS A 285 20.44 -7.61 -14.34
N PRO A 286 21.12 -8.76 -14.54
CA PRO A 286 20.48 -9.99 -15.00
C PRO A 286 19.47 -10.58 -14.00
N SER A 287 19.58 -10.27 -12.70
CA SER A 287 18.61 -10.69 -11.68
C SER A 287 17.24 -10.03 -11.81
N VAL A 288 17.16 -8.88 -12.50
CA VAL A 288 15.94 -8.08 -12.62
C VAL A 288 15.00 -8.70 -13.65
N ALA A 289 13.98 -9.39 -13.14
CA ALA A 289 12.90 -9.94 -13.94
C ALA A 289 11.90 -8.88 -14.39
N GLN A 290 11.67 -7.85 -13.57
CA GLN A 290 10.67 -6.81 -13.83
C GLN A 290 11.07 -5.46 -13.23
N TRP A 291 10.70 -4.37 -13.91
CA TRP A 291 10.79 -3.02 -13.37
C TRP A 291 9.40 -2.40 -13.26
N VAL A 292 9.02 -1.99 -12.05
CA VAL A 292 7.71 -1.41 -11.77
C VAL A 292 7.88 0.02 -11.29
N ILE A 293 7.26 0.93 -12.04
CA ILE A 293 7.29 2.37 -11.85
C ILE A 293 5.94 2.77 -11.28
N PHE A 294 5.92 3.14 -10.00
CA PHE A 294 4.74 3.63 -9.32
C PHE A 294 4.66 5.14 -9.49
N GLN A 295 3.53 5.66 -9.94
CA GLN A 295 3.27 7.09 -9.82
C GLN A 295 3.34 7.50 -8.33
N TRP A 296 3.99 8.61 -8.03
CA TRP A 296 4.03 9.13 -6.66
C TRP A 296 2.62 9.43 -6.18
N TRP A 297 2.30 8.87 -5.02
CA TRP A 297 1.00 9.03 -4.38
C TRP A 297 1.17 9.89 -3.15
N GLY A 298 0.55 11.07 -3.14
CA GLY A 298 0.64 12.05 -2.04
C GLY A 298 -0.06 11.67 -0.75
N ARG A 299 -0.15 10.37 -0.47
CA ARG A 299 -0.83 9.81 0.69
C ARG A 299 -0.09 10.20 1.97
N ARG A 300 -0.81 10.84 2.91
CA ARG A 300 -0.22 11.41 4.15
C ARG A 300 0.91 12.43 3.90
N ALA A 301 0.98 13.01 2.71
CA ALA A 301 1.96 14.02 2.38
C ALA A 301 1.43 15.41 2.75
N SER A 302 2.29 16.28 3.29
CA SER A 302 1.93 17.68 3.51
C SER A 302 1.63 18.39 2.18
N PRO A 303 0.81 19.46 2.17
CA PRO A 303 0.56 20.25 0.96
C PRO A 303 1.84 20.75 0.28
N ALA A 304 2.87 21.07 1.06
CA ALA A 304 4.19 21.45 0.54
C ALA A 304 4.89 20.29 -0.17
N THR A 305 4.76 19.06 0.35
CA THR A 305 5.31 17.86 -0.30
C THR A 305 4.55 17.53 -1.57
N VAL A 306 3.22 17.64 -1.56
CA VAL A 306 2.37 17.46 -2.76
C VAL A 306 2.77 18.44 -3.86
N ARG A 307 2.97 19.73 -3.55
CA ARG A 307 3.43 20.72 -4.55
C ARG A 307 4.82 20.40 -5.12
N ARG A 308 5.69 19.77 -4.34
CA ARG A 308 7.08 19.49 -4.75
C ARG A 308 7.24 18.17 -5.51
N LEU A 309 6.44 17.16 -5.17
CA LEU A 309 6.58 15.80 -5.72
C LEU A 309 5.45 15.37 -6.63
N GLY A 310 4.31 16.05 -6.58
CA GLY A 310 3.15 15.76 -7.41
C GLY A 310 3.51 15.73 -8.89
N VAL A 311 2.98 14.74 -9.60
CA VAL A 311 3.25 14.51 -11.02
C VAL A 311 1.97 14.03 -11.69
N ALA A 312 1.67 14.57 -12.87
CA ALA A 312 0.52 14.14 -13.65
C ALA A 312 0.75 12.73 -14.20
N VAL A 313 -0.31 11.92 -14.27
CA VAL A 313 -0.17 10.53 -14.71
C VAL A 313 0.21 10.46 -16.18
N GLU A 314 -0.24 11.43 -16.98
CA GLU A 314 0.08 11.57 -18.40
C GLU A 314 1.58 11.78 -18.62
N ASP A 315 2.23 12.58 -17.77
CA ASP A 315 3.67 12.82 -17.84
C ASP A 315 4.46 11.55 -17.51
N VAL A 316 4.05 10.83 -16.45
CA VAL A 316 4.66 9.55 -16.09
C VAL A 316 4.47 8.53 -17.22
N ARG A 317 3.26 8.42 -17.76
CA ARG A 317 2.93 7.50 -18.84
C ARG A 317 3.73 7.78 -20.09
N ALA A 318 3.85 9.05 -20.49
CA ALA A 318 4.64 9.45 -21.66
C ALA A 318 6.11 9.02 -21.54
N VAL A 319 6.72 9.22 -20.36
CA VAL A 319 8.11 8.80 -20.10
C VAL A 319 8.24 7.28 -20.11
N VAL A 320 7.37 6.56 -19.41
CA VAL A 320 7.41 5.09 -19.34
C VAL A 320 7.19 4.45 -20.72
N ASP A 321 6.29 5.00 -21.53
CA ASP A 321 6.06 4.51 -22.89
C ASP A 321 7.27 4.79 -23.81
N GLY A 322 8.01 5.88 -23.57
CA GLY A 322 9.31 6.10 -24.20
C GLY A 322 10.30 4.99 -23.88
N ILE A 323 10.49 4.72 -22.59
CA ILE A 323 11.39 3.67 -22.09
C ILE A 323 11.01 2.29 -22.68
N ARG A 324 9.72 1.95 -22.73
CA ARG A 324 9.25 0.69 -23.31
C ARG A 324 9.58 0.55 -24.80
N ARG A 325 9.50 1.66 -25.56
CA ARG A 325 9.88 1.67 -26.98
C ARG A 325 11.37 1.44 -27.16
N ASP A 326 12.19 2.02 -26.28
CA ASP A 326 13.66 1.91 -26.34
C ASP A 326 14.17 0.56 -25.82
N HIS A 327 13.36 -0.16 -25.03
CA HIS A 327 13.70 -1.45 -24.43
C HIS A 327 12.66 -2.55 -24.75
N PRO A 328 12.50 -2.94 -26.03
CA PRO A 328 11.53 -3.95 -26.42
C PRO A 328 11.83 -5.32 -25.77
N GLY A 329 10.78 -6.01 -25.32
CA GLY A 329 10.90 -7.32 -24.68
C GLY A 329 11.30 -7.30 -23.20
N ARG A 330 11.51 -6.12 -22.61
CA ARG A 330 11.71 -5.95 -21.17
C ARG A 330 10.36 -5.76 -20.45
N GLU A 331 10.23 -6.38 -19.28
CA GLU A 331 9.03 -6.29 -18.44
C GLU A 331 9.03 -4.98 -17.62
N ILE A 332 8.46 -3.92 -18.21
CA ILE A 332 8.38 -2.58 -17.62
C ILE A 332 6.92 -2.20 -17.38
N HIS A 333 6.54 -2.00 -16.12
CA HIS A 333 5.16 -1.73 -15.71
C HIS A 333 5.00 -0.34 -15.11
N LEU A 334 3.96 0.37 -15.52
CA LEU A 334 3.46 1.55 -14.83
C LEU A 334 2.35 1.12 -13.88
N ALA A 335 2.39 1.61 -12.65
CA ALA A 335 1.31 1.48 -11.68
C ALA A 335 0.81 2.88 -11.28
N GLU A 336 -0.30 3.27 -11.88
CA GLU A 336 -0.93 4.58 -11.68
C GLU A 336 -1.57 4.67 -10.28
N SER A 337 -1.79 5.86 -9.72
CA SER A 337 -2.46 5.96 -8.42
C SER A 337 -3.91 5.46 -8.49
N SER A 338 -4.66 5.84 -9.52
CA SER A 338 -6.06 5.42 -9.76
C SER A 338 -6.22 3.92 -9.89
N GLU A 339 -5.28 3.22 -10.53
CA GLU A 339 -5.29 1.76 -10.67
C GLU A 339 -4.90 1.03 -9.39
N ARG A 340 -4.40 1.73 -8.36
CA ARG A 340 -4.01 1.13 -7.07
C ARG A 340 -5.04 1.38 -5.97
N GLU A 341 -5.95 2.32 -6.20
CA GLU A 341 -7.08 2.59 -5.32
C GLU A 341 -8.00 1.36 -5.30
N LEU A 342 -8.48 0.99 -4.11
CA LEU A 342 -9.46 -0.08 -3.87
C LEU A 342 -9.07 -1.50 -4.32
N LEU A 343 -7.91 -1.67 -4.95
CA LEU A 343 -7.40 -2.99 -5.36
C LEU A 343 -6.59 -3.69 -4.28
N ASN A 344 -6.13 -2.94 -3.28
CA ASN A 344 -5.19 -3.43 -2.29
C ASN A 344 -5.90 -3.72 -0.97
N TRP A 345 -5.80 -4.98 -0.54
CA TRP A 345 -6.07 -5.38 0.83
C TRP A 345 -4.76 -5.25 1.60
N MET A 346 -4.67 -4.24 2.48
CA MET A 346 -3.46 -3.94 3.23
C MET A 346 -3.63 -4.34 4.69
N ILE A 347 -2.83 -5.29 5.12
CA ILE A 347 -2.77 -5.74 6.51
C ILE A 347 -1.67 -4.93 7.20
N GLN A 348 -1.97 -4.40 8.37
CA GLN A 348 -1.02 -3.68 9.20
C GLN A 348 -0.35 -4.65 10.18
N SER A 349 0.70 -4.18 10.86
CA SER A 349 1.39 -4.94 11.90
C SER A 349 0.53 -5.18 13.14
N SER A 350 -0.63 -4.54 13.26
CA SER A 350 -1.64 -4.80 14.30
C SER A 350 -2.66 -5.89 13.91
N GLY A 351 -2.55 -6.45 12.69
CA GLY A 351 -3.56 -7.33 12.10
C GLY A 351 -4.77 -6.60 11.50
N GLN A 352 -4.87 -5.28 11.73
CA GLN A 352 -5.89 -4.44 11.14
C GLN A 352 -5.78 -4.45 9.61
N VAL A 353 -6.93 -4.56 8.95
CA VAL A 353 -7.01 -4.57 7.50
C VAL A 353 -7.65 -3.30 7.00
N VAL A 354 -6.97 -2.67 6.04
CA VAL A 354 -7.42 -1.45 5.41
C VAL A 354 -7.40 -1.61 3.90
N THR A 355 -8.25 -0.83 3.23
CA THR A 355 -8.11 -0.54 1.80
C THR A 355 -8.13 0.96 1.59
N PHE A 356 -7.68 1.39 0.42
CA PHE A 356 -7.51 2.80 0.12
C PHE A 356 -8.62 3.24 -0.82
N GLY A 357 -9.35 4.27 -0.40
CA GLY A 357 -10.34 4.93 -1.23
C GLY A 357 -9.69 5.77 -2.31
N SER A 358 -10.50 6.64 -2.88
CA SER A 358 -10.13 7.51 -3.96
C SER A 358 -9.32 8.74 -3.48
N GLY A 359 -8.02 8.76 -3.75
CA GLY A 359 -7.12 9.86 -3.40
C GLY A 359 -6.23 9.64 -2.18
N ALA A 360 -5.76 10.74 -1.58
CA ALA A 360 -4.66 10.72 -0.61
C ALA A 360 -5.08 10.57 0.87
N GLU A 361 -6.37 10.76 1.17
CA GLU A 361 -6.88 10.85 2.55
C GLU A 361 -7.87 9.73 2.91
N GLU A 362 -8.40 9.03 1.91
CA GLU A 362 -9.43 8.01 2.11
C GLU A 362 -8.76 6.66 2.40
N GLU A 363 -8.84 6.24 3.67
CA GLU A 363 -8.49 4.90 4.13
C GLU A 363 -9.74 4.29 4.74
N PHE A 364 -10.09 3.08 4.33
CA PHE A 364 -11.22 2.34 4.88
C PHE A 364 -10.71 1.20 5.73
N ILE A 365 -11.05 1.21 7.02
CA ILE A 365 -10.80 0.08 7.93
C ILE A 365 -11.89 -0.96 7.67
N LEU A 366 -11.47 -2.17 7.32
CA LEU A 366 -12.37 -3.25 6.96
C LEU A 366 -12.61 -4.22 8.13
N GLY A 367 -11.62 -4.34 9.03
CA GLY A 367 -11.66 -5.21 10.21
C GLY A 367 -10.25 -5.50 10.72
N ASN A 368 -10.08 -6.55 11.52
CA ASN A 368 -8.79 -7.03 12.01
C ASN A 368 -8.74 -8.56 11.96
N LEU A 369 -7.74 -9.13 11.27
CA LEU A 369 -7.63 -10.58 11.07
C LEU A 369 -7.28 -11.36 12.35
N LEU A 370 -6.91 -10.68 13.44
CA LEU A 370 -6.70 -11.30 14.75
C LEU A 370 -7.99 -11.47 15.55
N THR A 371 -8.98 -10.61 15.34
CA THR A 371 -10.22 -10.58 16.15
C THR A 371 -11.46 -10.96 15.36
N ASP A 372 -11.49 -10.65 14.07
CA ASP A 372 -12.68 -10.78 13.24
C ASP A 372 -12.56 -12.00 12.31
N GLU A 373 -13.72 -12.50 11.88
CA GLU A 373 -13.80 -13.55 10.87
C GLU A 373 -13.61 -12.96 9.47
N VAL A 374 -12.94 -13.69 8.59
CA VAL A 374 -12.61 -13.19 7.25
C VAL A 374 -13.86 -12.94 6.43
N GLU A 375 -14.86 -13.81 6.54
CA GLU A 375 -16.17 -13.68 5.91
C GLU A 375 -16.83 -12.35 6.22
N GLU A 376 -16.74 -11.88 7.48
CA GLU A 376 -17.31 -10.61 7.91
C GLU A 376 -16.62 -9.44 7.20
N ILE A 377 -15.28 -9.45 7.16
CA ILE A 377 -14.48 -8.42 6.47
C ILE A 377 -14.83 -8.39 4.96
N LEU A 378 -15.01 -9.56 4.33
CA LEU A 378 -15.36 -9.70 2.91
C LEU A 378 -16.78 -9.18 2.58
N THR A 379 -17.62 -8.91 3.59
CA THR A 379 -18.94 -8.32 3.36
C THR A 379 -18.90 -6.82 3.11
N HIS A 380 -17.80 -6.14 3.44
CA HIS A 380 -17.71 -4.67 3.38
C HIS A 380 -17.99 -4.16 1.96
N PRO A 381 -18.95 -3.24 1.76
CA PRO A 381 -19.43 -2.86 0.43
C PRO A 381 -18.41 -2.08 -0.40
N ILE A 382 -17.41 -1.48 0.25
CA ILE A 382 -16.30 -0.77 -0.42
C ILE A 382 -15.44 -1.70 -1.28
N LEU A 383 -15.45 -3.01 -0.99
CA LEU A 383 -14.66 -3.99 -1.71
C LEU A 383 -15.23 -4.23 -3.11
N ASP A 384 -14.35 -4.11 -4.11
CA ASP A 384 -14.64 -4.44 -5.50
C ASP A 384 -13.93 -5.73 -5.89
N PHE A 385 -14.58 -6.87 -5.66
CA PHE A 385 -13.97 -8.18 -5.91
C PHE A 385 -13.63 -8.41 -7.39
N GLU A 386 -14.37 -7.81 -8.32
CA GLU A 386 -14.05 -7.91 -9.75
C GLU A 386 -12.73 -7.17 -10.02
N ALA A 387 -12.61 -5.92 -9.56
CA ALA A 387 -11.40 -5.15 -9.72
C ALA A 387 -10.20 -5.79 -8.98
N MET A 388 -10.41 -6.27 -7.75
CA MET A 388 -9.39 -6.96 -6.96
C MET A 388 -8.93 -8.28 -7.60
N SER A 389 -9.83 -9.01 -8.29
CA SER A 389 -9.48 -10.25 -8.99
C SER A 389 -8.52 -10.01 -10.17
N ARG A 390 -8.74 -8.93 -10.93
CA ARG A 390 -7.83 -8.46 -11.99
C ARG A 390 -6.46 -8.08 -11.40
N GLY A 391 -6.45 -7.45 -10.23
CA GLY A 391 -5.26 -6.90 -9.59
C GLY A 391 -4.68 -5.72 -10.37
N ILE A 392 -3.60 -5.11 -9.85
CA ILE A 392 -2.81 -4.16 -10.65
C ILE A 392 -2.17 -4.96 -11.81
N PRO A 393 -2.20 -4.49 -13.07
CA PRO A 393 -1.58 -5.16 -14.21
C PRO A 393 -0.04 -5.14 -14.11
N VAL A 394 0.49 -5.94 -13.19
CA VAL A 394 1.94 -6.14 -12.97
C VAL A 394 2.36 -7.58 -13.25
N THR A 395 1.52 -8.32 -13.97
CA THR A 395 1.76 -9.71 -14.36
C THR A 395 1.08 -9.96 -15.71
N PRO A 396 1.80 -9.94 -16.83
CA PRO A 396 1.24 -10.35 -18.12
C PRO A 396 0.95 -11.86 -18.13
N GLY A 397 -0.14 -12.27 -18.77
CA GLY A 397 -0.33 -13.66 -19.23
C GLY A 397 -1.03 -14.64 -18.28
N THR A 398 -1.35 -14.28 -17.03
CA THR A 398 -2.20 -15.15 -16.20
C THR A 398 -3.67 -14.76 -16.34
N VAL A 399 -4.41 -15.50 -17.17
CA VAL A 399 -5.87 -15.64 -16.99
C VAL A 399 -6.03 -16.42 -15.69
N PHE A 400 -6.55 -15.78 -14.65
CA PHE A 400 -6.80 -16.45 -13.38
C PHE A 400 -8.10 -17.25 -13.49
N GLU A 401 -7.99 -18.57 -13.40
CA GLU A 401 -9.15 -19.41 -13.14
C GLU A 401 -9.44 -19.41 -11.63
N PRO A 402 -10.67 -19.07 -11.19
CA PRO A 402 -11.02 -19.10 -9.78
C PRO A 402 -10.76 -20.48 -9.18
N PRO A 403 -10.25 -20.58 -7.93
CA PRO A 403 -10.14 -21.86 -7.27
C PRO A 403 -11.50 -22.55 -7.30
N ALA A 404 -11.52 -23.83 -7.67
CA ALA A 404 -12.75 -24.61 -7.67
C ALA A 404 -13.37 -24.47 -6.28
N ALA A 405 -14.63 -24.00 -6.23
CA ALA A 405 -15.37 -23.85 -4.97
C ALA A 405 -15.17 -25.12 -4.14
N ALA A 406 -14.64 -24.96 -2.93
CA ALA A 406 -14.49 -26.07 -2.01
C ALA A 406 -15.87 -26.70 -1.85
N ARG A 407 -16.06 -27.88 -2.43
CA ARG A 407 -17.24 -28.70 -2.20
C ARG A 407 -17.06 -29.30 -0.81
N GLY A 408 -17.56 -28.58 0.20
CA GLY A 408 -17.78 -29.06 1.55
C GLY A 408 -19.23 -28.88 1.87
#